data_AF-A0A929XU17-F1
#
_entry.id   AF-A0A929XU17-F1
#
_cell.length_a   1.000
_cell.length_b   1.000
_cell.length_c   1.000
_cell.angle_alpha   90.00
_cell.angle_beta   90.00
_cell.angle_gamma   90.00
#
_symmetry.space_group_name_H-M   'P 1'
#
loop_
_entity.id
_entity.type
_entity.pdbx_description
1 polymer ?
#
loop_
_entity_poly.entity_id
_entity_poly.type
_entity_poly.pdbx_seq_one_letter_code
_entity_poly.pdbx_strand_id
1 'polypeptide(L)'
;EYTYLADEDIYEKGDFAWAPAGRENKKKIVRVTDVAYLQPEEAPFPLEKTKKLIRRLPPEDYEEVCRGLERLLRCLKSRAKAMESN
;
A
#
# COMPACT_ATOMS: atom_id res chain seq x y z
N GLU A 1 -8.38 -3.49 8.33
CA GLU A 1 -7.52 -4.43 7.59
C GLU A 1 -8.20 -4.77 6.27
N TYR A 2 -7.45 -5.06 5.20
CA TYR A 2 -8.00 -5.38 3.88
C TYR A 2 -7.35 -6.65 3.35
N THR A 3 -8.14 -7.53 2.73
CA THR A 3 -7.67 -8.72 2.04
C THR A 3 -7.68 -8.48 0.53
N TYR A 4 -6.60 -8.88 -0.14
CA TYR A 4 -6.45 -8.75 -1.58
C TYR A 4 -6.07 -10.09 -2.20
N LEU A 5 -6.50 -10.32 -3.43
CA LEU A 5 -5.98 -11.39 -4.27
C LEU A 5 -4.67 -10.95 -4.91
N ALA A 6 -3.71 -11.86 -4.97
CA ALA A 6 -2.47 -11.70 -5.71
C ALA A 6 -2.50 -12.63 -6.92
N ASP A 7 -2.16 -12.12 -8.10
CA ASP A 7 -2.05 -12.93 -9.31
C ASP A 7 -0.69 -13.66 -9.41
N GLU A 8 0.29 -13.19 -8.64
CA GLU A 8 1.66 -13.72 -8.63
C GLU A 8 2.05 -14.15 -7.22
N ASP A 9 2.76 -15.26 -7.13
CA ASP A 9 3.26 -15.81 -5.87
C ASP A 9 4.66 -15.27 -5.55
N ILE A 10 4.74 -13.95 -5.32
CA ILE A 10 6.00 -13.21 -5.10
C ILE A 10 5.96 -12.31 -3.86
N TYR A 11 4.90 -12.39 -3.06
CA TYR A 11 4.65 -11.49 -1.95
C TYR A 11 5.04 -12.16 -0.64
N GLU A 12 5.81 -11.45 0.17
CA GLU A 12 6.18 -11.90 1.51
C GLU A 12 5.69 -10.93 2.59
N LYS A 13 5.56 -11.43 3.81
CA LYS A 13 5.23 -10.60 4.97
C LYS A 13 6.29 -9.52 5.17
N GLY A 14 5.85 -8.26 5.18
CA GLY A 14 6.73 -7.09 5.28
C GLY A 14 6.93 -6.36 3.95
N ASP A 15 6.60 -6.97 2.81
CA ASP A 15 6.63 -6.30 1.52
C ASP A 15 5.68 -5.12 1.46
N PHE A 16 5.96 -4.21 0.52
CA PHE A 16 5.03 -3.18 0.13
C PHE A 16 4.42 -3.49 -1.24
N ALA A 17 3.17 -3.11 -1.44
CA ALA A 17 2.46 -3.31 -2.69
C ALA A 17 1.55 -2.12 -3.01
N TRP A 18 1.28 -1.91 -4.29
CA TRP A 18 0.25 -0.98 -4.73
C TRP A 18 -1.11 -1.67 -4.69
N ALA A 19 -2.07 -1.06 -3.99
CA ALA A 19 -3.42 -1.58 -3.87
C ALA A 19 -4.46 -0.45 -3.97
N PRO A 20 -5.65 -0.74 -4.49
CA PRO A 20 -6.77 0.18 -4.43
C PRO A 20 -7.37 0.18 -3.01
N ALA A 21 -7.39 1.34 -2.34
CA ALA A 21 -7.73 1.44 -0.92
C ALA A 21 -8.52 2.71 -0.57
N GLY A 22 -9.33 2.59 0.50
CA GLY A 22 -10.21 3.66 0.98
C GLY A 22 -11.52 3.80 0.19
N ARG A 23 -12.35 4.75 0.61
CA ARG A 23 -13.71 4.99 0.08
C ARG A 23 -13.73 5.27 -1.43
N GLU A 24 -12.74 6.00 -1.91
CA GLU A 24 -12.62 6.39 -3.33
C GLU A 24 -11.84 5.37 -4.18
N ASN A 25 -11.44 4.24 -3.59
CA ASN A 25 -10.68 3.20 -4.27
C ASN A 25 -9.38 3.68 -4.94
N LYS A 26 -8.76 4.74 -4.40
CA LYS A 26 -7.52 5.32 -4.92
C LYS A 26 -6.35 4.37 -4.73
N LYS A 27 -5.40 4.43 -5.67
CA LYS A 27 -4.14 3.69 -5.60
C LYS A 27 -3.29 4.17 -4.41
N LYS A 28 -2.92 3.25 -3.52
CA LYS A 28 -2.11 3.51 -2.32
C LYS A 28 -1.05 2.42 -2.14
N ILE A 29 0.02 2.76 -1.42
CA ILE A 29 1.00 1.78 -0.94
C ILE A 29 0.44 1.14 0.33
N VAL A 30 0.42 -0.18 0.37
CA VAL A 30 0.04 -0.99 1.53
C VAL A 30 1.19 -1.89 1.94
N ARG A 31 1.25 -2.26 3.21
CA ARG A 31 2.22 -3.23 3.74
C ARG A 31 1.55 -4.59 3.84
N VAL A 32 2.20 -5.62 3.31
CA VAL A 32 1.79 -7.01 3.46
C VAL A 32 2.03 -7.42 4.91
N THR A 33 0.96 -7.82 5.60
CA THR A 33 1.01 -8.22 7.02
C THR A 33 0.94 -9.73 7.19
N ASP A 34 0.32 -10.41 6.24
CA ASP A 34 0.20 -11.87 6.17
C ASP A 34 -0.06 -12.30 4.71
N VAL A 35 0.24 -13.56 4.39
CA VAL A 35 -0.01 -14.18 3.08
C VAL A 35 -0.66 -15.54 3.33
N ALA A 36 -1.85 -15.74 2.76
CA ALA A 36 -2.64 -16.94 2.96
C ALA A 36 -2.99 -17.58 1.62
N TYR A 37 -2.79 -18.89 1.51
CA TYR A 37 -3.23 -19.71 0.38
C TYR A 37 -4.47 -20.48 0.83
N LEU A 38 -5.60 -20.13 0.22
CA LEU A 38 -6.92 -20.66 0.60
C LEU A 38 -7.57 -21.28 -0.63
N GLN A 39 -8.34 -22.34 -0.43
CA GLN A 39 -9.28 -22.77 -1.46
C GLN A 39 -10.39 -21.71 -1.63
N PRO A 40 -11.05 -21.62 -2.80
CA PRO A 40 -12.13 -20.66 -3.03
C PRO A 40 -13.23 -20.69 -1.96
N GLU A 41 -13.53 -21.88 -1.41
CA GLU A 41 -14.55 -22.10 -0.40
C GLU A 41 -14.14 -21.61 1.00
N GLU A 42 -12.84 -21.53 1.25
CA GLU A 42 -12.24 -21.07 2.52
C GLU A 42 -11.96 -19.56 2.51
N ALA A 43 -12.09 -18.91 1.35
CA ALA A 43 -11.82 -17.49 1.19
C ALA A 43 -12.82 -16.65 2.01
N PRO A 44 -12.36 -15.60 2.70
CA PRO A 44 -13.22 -14.76 3.54
C PRO A 44 -14.27 -13.98 2.74
N PHE A 45 -14.03 -13.81 1.44
CA PHE A 45 -14.92 -13.12 0.51
C PHE A 45 -14.95 -13.87 -0.83
N PRO A 46 -16.05 -13.79 -1.59
CA PRO A 46 -16.10 -14.31 -2.95
C PRO A 46 -14.98 -13.73 -3.82
N LEU A 47 -14.35 -14.58 -4.64
CA LEU A 47 -13.18 -14.19 -5.46
C LEU A 47 -13.51 -13.03 -6.40
N GLU A 48 -14.74 -12.98 -6.94
CA GLU A 48 -15.19 -11.96 -7.89
C GLU A 48 -15.35 -10.58 -7.24
N LYS A 49 -15.52 -10.54 -5.92
CA LYS A 49 -15.67 -9.31 -5.14
C LYS A 49 -14.38 -8.89 -4.45
N THR A 50 -13.40 -9.78 -4.39
CA THR A 50 -12.13 -9.52 -3.73
C THR A 50 -11.25 -8.66 -4.62
N LYS A 51 -10.73 -7.57 -4.07
CA LYS A 51 -9.86 -6.66 -4.81
C LYS A 51 -8.53 -7.34 -5.09
N LYS A 52 -7.91 -7.02 -6.23
CA LYS A 52 -6.57 -7.48 -6.56
C LYS A 52 -5.49 -6.47 -6.16
N LEU A 53 -4.32 -6.96 -5.79
CA LEU A 53 -3.12 -6.15 -5.77
C LEU A 53 -2.80 -5.68 -7.20
N ILE A 54 -2.29 -4.45 -7.32
CA ILE A 54 -1.92 -3.88 -8.63
C ILE A 54 -0.53 -4.37 -9.02
N ARG A 55 0.43 -4.28 -8.09
CA ARG A 55 1.79 -4.84 -8.23
C ARG A 55 2.52 -4.82 -6.88
N ARG A 56 3.53 -5.68 -6.74
CA ARG A 56 4.55 -5.55 -5.69
C ARG A 56 5.37 -4.27 -5.92
N LEU A 57 5.77 -3.65 -4.81
CA LEU A 57 6.73 -2.56 -4.80
C LEU A 57 8.09 -3.18 -4.39
N PRO A 58 9.04 -3.34 -5.32
CA PRO A 58 10.33 -3.89 -4.99
C PRO A 58 11.15 -2.93 -4.11
N PRO A 59 12.11 -3.44 -3.32
CA PRO A 59 12.97 -2.61 -2.47
C PRO A 59 13.72 -1.52 -3.25
N GLU A 60 14.11 -1.79 -4.49
CA GLU A 60 14.79 -0.81 -5.36
C GLU A 60 13.92 0.44 -5.63
N ASP A 61 12.59 0.26 -5.69
CA ASP A 61 11.64 1.37 -5.85
C ASP A 61 11.43 2.15 -4.53
N TYR A 62 11.86 1.62 -3.37
CA TYR A 62 11.63 2.27 -2.07
C TYR A 62 12.36 3.60 -1.96
N GLU A 63 13.54 3.73 -2.55
CA GLU A 63 14.28 4.99 -2.50
C GLU A 63 13.52 6.15 -3.15
N GLU A 64 12.83 5.90 -4.26
CA GLU A 64 12.04 6.93 -4.94
C GLU A 64 10.85 7.36 -4.07
N VAL A 65 10.17 6.39 -3.46
CA VAL A 65 9.06 6.63 -2.55
C VAL A 65 9.52 7.41 -1.30
N CYS A 66 10.62 6.98 -0.67
CA CYS A 66 11.21 7.65 0.48
C CYS A 66 11.62 9.09 0.14
N ARG A 67 12.29 9.31 -1.00
CA ARG A 67 12.64 10.66 -1.48
C ARG A 67 11.39 11.54 -1.66
N GLY A 68 10.30 10.98 -2.19
CA GLY A 68 9.02 11.68 -2.32
C GLY A 68 8.43 12.09 -0.96
N LEU A 69 8.39 11.17 0.00
CA LEU A 69 7.89 11.41 1.35
C LEU A 69 8.73 12.44 2.11
N GLU A 70 10.05 12.36 2.00
CA GLU A 70 10.95 13.34 2.60
C GLU A 70 10.74 14.75 2.04
N ARG A 71 10.53 14.88 0.72
CA ARG A 71 10.20 16.17 0.09
C ARG A 71 8.90 16.74 0.65
N LEU A 72 7.85 15.92 0.74
CA LEU A 72 6.57 16.33 1.30
C LEU A 72 6.70 16.73 2.78
N LEU A 73 7.44 15.95 3.56
CA LEU A 73 7.68 16.25 4.97
C LEU A 73 8.43 17.58 5.15
N ARG A 74 9.44 17.86 4.31
CA ARG A 74 10.12 19.17 4.30
C ARG A 74 9.13 20.31 4.01
N CYS A 75 8.28 20.16 2.99
CA CYS A 75 7.26 21.16 2.66
C CYS A 75 6.29 21.41 3.83
N LEU A 76 5.80 20.35 4.48
CA LEU A 76 4.89 20.46 5.63
C LEU A 76 5.56 21.15 6.82
N LYS A 77 6.81 20.80 7.14
CA LYS A 77 7.59 21.43 8.22
C LYS A 77 7.81 22.92 7.96
N SER A 78 8.20 23.31 6.74
CA SER A 78 8.36 24.71 6.37
C SER A 78 7.06 25.50 6.53
N ARG A 79 5.93 24.90 6.16
CA ARG A 79 4.61 25.54 6.29
C ARG A 79 4.18 25.67 7.75
N ALA A 80 4.41 24.66 8.59
CA ALA A 80 4.12 24.74 10.02
C ALA A 80 4.91 25.88 10.69
N LYS A 81 6.21 25.99 10.39
CA LYS A 81 7.06 27.09 10.91
C LYS A 81 6.54 28.48 10.51
N ALA A 82 6.07 28.63 9.28
CA ALA A 82 5.49 29.88 8.81
C ALA A 82 4.18 30.24 9.53
N MET A 83 3.40 29.25 9.97
CA MET A 83 2.17 29.45 10.74
C MET A 83 2.42 29.82 12.21
N GLU A 84 3.52 29.35 12.81
CA GLU A 84 3.91 29.68 14.20
C GLU A 84 4.52 31.08 14.33
N SER A 85 4.97 31.67 13.21
CA SER A 85 5.63 32.99 13.19
C SER A 85 4.66 34.15 12.96
N ASN A 86 3.35 33.90 13.01
CA ASN A 86 2.26 34.84 12.74
C ASN A 86 1.23 34.81 13.86
#